data_AF-A0A1F6GL17-F1
#
_entry.id   AF-A0A1F6GL17-F1
#
_cell.length_a   1.000
_cell.length_b   1.000
_cell.length_c   1.000
_cell.angle_alpha   90.00
_cell.angle_beta   90.00
_cell.angle_gamma   90.00
#
_symmetry.space_group_name_H-M   'P 1'
#
loop_
_entity.id
_entity.type
_entity.pdbx_description
1 polymer ?
#
loop_
_entity_poly.entity_id
_entity_poly.type
_entity_poly.pdbx_seq_one_letter_code
_entity_poly.pdbx_strand_id
1 'polypeptide(L)'
;MGGFLFFGLPGGLDFQGFCMSVPVNHLNAAQKKWYANLVVAAILADQKIVKSEIEFLKQIISVIDNPADKKALLSQVETKKASPLVPPPPGIPPQTLAAIYLELCLIMISDSEFDQEERDFLAQIARLMNFSDRYINDLNGWMNTGLEWKKRQQNFLPPEVDLDSGPTWLVSLPAPQREWYAQVMISTILLDREVDSMEMEFLKAAISLVADKGKKNLFLGYIKNRFSPNLEAPPQDFNPAKLVRVMVDVILLIALDDKISVNESTHLERLSKLCSISATQFSALMAWCAQRVEWNNNRNPLIGAVKMAGPGAKEAAPKPKEIFTPRIFECFICGSKEVNHFHLRVGAALVSNLFGRPSFIKEGDLVVDYLRHKIMVCPRCFFASGEKAFFKKEATDKPPVHLQGNFKSQWGHGLDLRKKRFAPFLSFLGAPDPDLEFVKLCFETAAQAQEAMNFNNAYELNWEVAKTRMDEAEVLMRGGQKAEALEQLAHVRHLCEQMMETCRNDLFLMQAAKTLFFLALYREDKPDANRYLNFFMQLGDKGDKLDPNSKAQASKLLPLVKRSFDNKEQFTPSALDGFHPKVEPVKKNKTA
;
A
#
# COMPACT_ATOMS: atom_id res chain seq x y z
N MET A 1 10.71 36.29 41.22
CA MET A 1 9.62 37.05 40.58
C MET A 1 9.80 36.93 39.07
N GLY A 2 8.74 36.57 38.34
CA GLY A 2 8.77 36.40 36.89
C GLY A 2 8.28 35.03 36.42
N GLY A 3 7.09 34.61 36.85
CA GLY A 3 6.39 33.48 36.25
C GLY A 3 5.56 33.98 35.07
N PHE A 4 5.92 33.57 33.85
CA PHE A 4 5.10 33.79 32.66
C PHE A 4 4.04 32.69 32.60
N LEU A 5 2.83 33.05 33.03
CA LEU A 5 1.59 32.33 32.78
C LEU A 5 1.19 32.54 31.31
N PHE A 6 1.36 31.53 30.47
CA PHE A 6 0.65 31.45 29.19
C PHE A 6 -0.63 30.65 29.38
N PHE A 7 -1.76 31.34 29.45
CA PHE A 7 -3.09 30.75 29.27
C PHE A 7 -3.26 30.38 27.80
N GLY A 8 -2.97 29.12 27.45
CA GLY A 8 -3.39 28.50 26.20
C GLY A 8 -4.77 27.87 26.37
N LEU A 9 -5.68 28.12 25.44
CA LEU A 9 -7.01 27.49 25.38
C LEU A 9 -6.89 25.96 25.53
N PRO A 10 -7.67 25.32 26.42
CA PRO A 10 -7.70 23.87 26.54
C PRO A 10 -8.53 23.29 25.39
N GLY A 11 -7.96 22.29 24.69
CA GLY A 11 -8.68 21.50 23.68
C GLY A 11 -8.77 22.15 22.31
N GLY A 12 -7.72 22.00 21.50
CA GLY A 12 -7.85 22.19 20.05
C GLY A 12 -8.76 21.10 19.50
N LEU A 13 -9.77 21.47 18.71
CA LEU A 13 -10.60 20.57 17.91
C LEU A 13 -9.73 19.87 16.86
N ASP A 14 -8.95 18.88 17.28
CA ASP A 14 -8.30 17.95 16.37
C ASP A 14 -9.19 16.70 16.29
N PHE A 15 -10.06 16.69 15.27
CA PHE A 15 -10.93 15.55 14.97
C PHE A 15 -10.16 14.33 14.46
N GLN A 16 -8.83 14.42 14.33
CA GLN A 16 -7.96 13.25 14.16
C GLN A 16 -7.71 12.50 15.47
N GLY A 17 -8.29 12.94 16.59
CA GLY A 17 -8.12 12.36 17.93
C GLY A 17 -8.31 10.84 17.95
N PHE A 18 -7.20 10.12 17.80
CA PHE A 18 -7.12 8.72 18.13
C PHE A 18 -7.20 8.63 19.65
N CYS A 19 -8.32 8.16 20.18
CA CYS A 19 -8.40 7.82 21.59
C CYS A 19 -7.31 6.78 21.87
N MET A 20 -6.38 7.09 22.79
CA MET A 20 -5.31 6.17 23.17
C MET A 20 -5.95 4.87 23.65
N SER A 21 -5.83 3.81 22.84
CA SER A 21 -6.33 2.48 23.19
C SER A 21 -5.37 1.75 24.12
N VAL A 22 -4.18 2.30 24.36
CA VAL A 22 -3.27 1.73 25.35
C VAL A 22 -3.86 2.01 26.72
N PRO A 23 -4.09 0.99 27.55
CA PRO A 23 -4.44 1.21 28.94
C PRO A 23 -3.18 1.67 29.70
N VAL A 24 -2.73 2.92 29.47
CA VAL A 24 -1.50 3.47 30.06
C VAL A 24 -1.57 3.46 31.60
N ASN A 25 -2.78 3.46 32.16
CA ASN A 25 -3.05 3.32 33.59
C ASN A 25 -2.66 1.93 34.15
N HIS A 26 -2.56 0.90 33.32
CA HIS A 26 -2.13 -0.44 33.72
C HIS A 26 -0.61 -0.62 33.66
N LEU A 27 0.13 0.36 33.14
CA LEU A 27 1.58 0.34 33.10
C LEU A 27 2.18 0.84 34.41
N ASN A 28 3.21 0.16 34.92
CA ASN A 28 3.97 0.66 36.06
C ASN A 28 4.88 1.85 35.66
N ALA A 29 5.49 2.53 36.64
CA ALA A 29 6.30 3.72 36.39
C ALA A 29 7.44 3.50 35.37
N ALA A 30 8.11 2.35 35.39
CA ALA A 30 9.17 2.02 34.44
C ALA A 30 8.63 1.77 33.02
N GLN A 31 7.50 1.08 32.92
CA GLN A 31 6.81 0.82 31.64
C GLN A 31 6.24 2.11 31.03
N LYS A 32 5.66 3.01 31.85
CA LYS A 32 5.21 4.35 31.42
C LYS A 32 6.37 5.18 30.88
N LYS A 33 7.51 5.17 31.58
CA LYS A 33 8.73 5.87 31.12
C LYS A 33 9.24 5.29 29.80
N TRP A 34 9.26 3.97 29.65
CA TRP A 34 9.66 3.31 28.41
C TRP A 34 8.72 3.69 27.24
N TYR A 35 7.41 3.58 27.44
CA TYR A 35 6.42 3.96 26.43
C TYR A 35 6.53 5.43 26.03
N ALA A 36 6.74 6.33 27.00
CA ALA A 36 6.91 7.75 26.71
C ALA A 36 8.16 8.05 25.89
N ASN A 37 9.29 7.38 26.19
CA ASN A 37 10.49 7.48 25.36
C ASN A 37 10.26 6.94 23.94
N LEU A 38 9.46 5.88 23.77
CA LEU A 38 9.10 5.38 22.44
C LEU A 38 8.28 6.38 21.64
N VAL A 39 7.29 7.03 22.26
CA VAL A 39 6.48 8.05 21.58
C VAL A 39 7.34 9.24 21.19
N VAL A 40 8.21 9.72 22.07
CA VAL A 40 9.16 10.79 21.73
C VAL A 40 10.11 10.38 20.59
N ALA A 41 10.59 9.14 20.61
CA ALA A 41 11.45 8.64 19.55
C ALA A 41 10.73 8.49 18.21
N ALA A 42 9.43 8.16 18.23
CA ALA A 42 8.60 8.10 17.02
C ALA A 42 8.38 9.50 16.42
N ILE A 43 8.05 10.50 17.24
CA ILE A 43 7.90 11.91 16.81
C ILE A 43 9.22 12.47 16.26
N LEU A 44 10.37 12.03 16.79
CA LEU A 44 11.67 12.51 16.35
C LEU A 44 12.27 11.69 15.19
N ALA A 45 11.56 10.69 14.67
CA ALA A 45 12.11 9.76 13.68
C ALA A 45 12.48 10.45 12.37
N ASP A 46 11.67 11.39 11.89
CA ASP A 46 11.87 12.13 10.64
C ASP A 46 12.48 13.55 10.86
N GLN A 47 12.77 13.90 12.13
CA GLN A 47 13.28 15.20 12.62
C GLN A 47 12.36 16.41 12.37
N LYS A 48 11.16 16.22 11.84
CA LYS A 48 10.11 17.22 11.79
C LYS A 48 9.25 17.08 13.04
N ILE A 49 8.63 18.18 13.47
CA ILE A 49 7.69 18.14 14.59
C ILE A 49 6.48 18.93 14.13
N VAL A 50 5.37 18.24 13.90
CA VAL A 50 4.10 18.84 13.52
C VAL A 50 3.21 19.09 14.74
N LYS A 51 2.16 19.90 14.59
CA LYS A 51 1.32 20.33 15.72
C LYS A 51 0.57 19.17 16.39
N SER A 52 0.10 18.20 15.60
CA SER A 52 -0.59 17.00 16.09
C SER A 52 0.30 16.20 17.05
N GLU A 53 1.59 16.04 16.72
CA GLU A 53 2.58 15.36 17.55
C GLU A 53 2.85 16.07 18.87
N ILE A 54 2.79 17.41 18.90
CA ILE A 54 2.93 18.20 20.13
C ILE A 54 1.77 17.90 21.10
N GLU A 55 0.55 17.71 20.60
CA GLU A 55 -0.58 17.32 21.44
C GLU A 55 -0.42 15.90 21.99
N PHE A 56 0.06 14.95 21.17
CA PHE A 56 0.45 13.62 21.65
C PHE A 56 1.52 13.68 22.74
N LEU A 57 2.54 14.53 22.56
CA LEU A 57 3.59 14.74 23.54
C LEU A 57 3.02 15.24 24.88
N LYS A 58 2.11 16.22 24.85
CA LYS A 58 1.46 16.75 26.07
C LYS A 58 0.67 15.67 26.80
N GLN A 59 -0.10 14.86 26.06
CA GLN A 59 -0.86 13.75 26.63
C GLN A 59 0.08 12.76 27.32
N ILE A 60 1.16 12.33 26.65
CA ILE A 60 2.11 11.37 27.22
C ILE A 60 2.86 11.93 28.44
N ILE A 61 3.30 13.20 28.40
CA ILE A 61 3.95 13.87 29.54
C ILE A 61 3.01 13.95 30.74
N SER A 62 1.70 14.10 30.52
CA SER A 62 0.71 14.15 31.60
C SER A 62 0.62 12.83 32.38
N VAL A 63 0.91 11.70 31.75
CA VAL A 63 0.80 10.35 32.35
C VAL A 63 2.03 9.94 33.17
N ILE A 64 3.13 10.69 33.06
CA ILE A 64 4.32 10.49 33.88
C ILE A 64 4.15 11.18 35.22
N ASP A 65 4.48 10.50 36.31
CA ASP A 65 4.38 11.07 37.66
C ASP A 65 5.67 11.79 38.08
N ASN A 66 6.84 11.26 37.69
CA ASN A 66 8.14 11.76 38.11
C ASN A 66 8.56 13.06 37.36
N PRO A 67 8.77 14.19 38.07
CA PRO A 67 9.17 15.45 37.44
C PRO A 67 10.52 15.40 36.72
N ALA A 68 11.47 14.58 37.20
CA ALA A 68 12.78 14.44 36.57
C ALA A 68 12.67 13.76 35.18
N ASP A 69 11.81 12.75 35.07
CA ASP A 69 11.57 12.04 33.81
C ASP A 69 10.82 12.94 32.79
N LYS A 70 9.88 13.78 33.26
CA LYS A 70 9.25 14.81 32.41
C LYS A 70 10.28 15.77 31.84
N LYS A 71 11.18 16.27 32.68
CA LYS A 71 12.24 17.20 32.24
C LYS A 71 13.18 16.54 31.24
N ALA A 72 13.52 15.27 31.43
CA ALA A 72 14.36 14.52 30.50
C ALA A 72 13.69 14.33 29.13
N LEU A 73 12.39 14.03 29.08
CA LEU A 73 11.64 13.91 27.81
C LEU A 73 11.53 15.25 27.09
N LEU A 74 11.23 16.34 27.80
CA LEU A 74 11.20 17.68 27.23
C LEU A 74 12.56 18.06 26.64
N SER A 75 13.66 17.75 27.34
CA SER A 75 15.02 17.99 26.84
C SER A 75 15.33 17.20 25.57
N GLN A 76 14.81 15.98 25.41
CA GLN A 76 14.99 15.19 24.17
C GLN A 76 14.32 15.86 22.96
N VAL A 77 13.12 16.39 23.16
CA VAL A 77 12.37 17.13 22.13
C VAL A 77 13.08 18.44 21.78
N GLU A 78 13.52 19.21 22.78
CA GLU A 78 14.28 20.46 22.58
C GLU A 78 15.61 20.23 21.83
N THR A 79 16.30 19.15 22.15
CA THR A 79 17.60 18.82 21.54
C THR A 79 17.48 18.01 20.24
N LYS A 80 16.26 17.63 19.84
CA LYS A 80 15.98 16.71 18.72
C LYS A 80 16.81 15.42 18.77
N LYS A 81 17.03 14.89 19.97
CA LYS A 81 17.83 13.68 20.19
C LYS A 81 17.00 12.68 20.98
N ALA A 82 16.51 11.66 20.28
CA ALA A 82 15.82 10.54 20.90
C ALA A 82 16.77 9.69 21.74
N SER A 83 16.26 9.13 22.83
CA SER A 83 16.97 8.09 23.58
C SER A 83 17.14 6.82 22.75
N PRO A 84 18.22 6.04 22.97
CA PRO A 84 18.38 4.75 22.31
C PRO A 84 17.18 3.83 22.55
N LEU A 85 16.76 3.13 21.49
CA LEU A 85 15.68 2.16 21.58
C LEU A 85 16.11 0.95 22.40
N VAL A 86 15.31 0.61 23.41
CA VAL A 86 15.56 -0.52 24.32
C VAL A 86 14.37 -1.49 24.31
N PRO A 87 14.61 -2.79 24.57
CA PRO A 87 13.55 -3.79 24.68
C PRO A 87 12.49 -3.40 25.72
N PRO A 88 11.24 -3.90 25.58
CA PRO A 88 10.18 -3.64 26.55
C PRO A 88 10.58 -4.14 27.94
N PRO A 89 10.30 -3.37 29.01
CA PRO A 89 10.40 -3.86 30.38
C PRO A 89 9.55 -5.13 30.58
N PRO A 90 9.98 -6.07 31.44
CA PRO A 90 9.23 -7.30 31.68
C PRO A 90 7.83 -7.00 32.25
N GLY A 91 6.91 -7.95 32.04
CA GLY A 91 5.55 -7.89 32.59
C GLY A 91 4.54 -7.06 31.79
N ILE A 92 4.89 -6.62 30.57
CA ILE A 92 3.91 -6.05 29.62
C ILE A 92 3.27 -7.21 28.83
N PRO A 93 1.93 -7.38 28.83
CA PRO A 93 1.26 -8.39 28.03
C PRO A 93 1.47 -8.19 26.52
N PRO A 94 1.56 -9.26 25.70
CA PRO A 94 1.68 -9.17 24.25
C PRO A 94 0.62 -8.27 23.58
N GLN A 95 -0.63 -8.33 24.05
CA GLN A 95 -1.72 -7.49 23.54
C GLN A 95 -1.48 -6.00 23.84
N THR A 96 -0.89 -5.68 24.98
CA THR A 96 -0.52 -4.30 25.33
C THR A 96 0.65 -3.82 24.47
N LEU A 97 1.63 -4.68 24.17
CA LEU A 97 2.70 -4.35 23.22
C LEU A 97 2.13 -4.09 21.82
N ALA A 98 1.20 -4.92 21.35
CA ALA A 98 0.53 -4.74 20.07
C ALA A 98 -0.26 -3.43 20.00
N ALA A 99 -1.00 -3.10 21.07
CA ALA A 99 -1.72 -1.82 21.18
C ALA A 99 -0.75 -0.62 21.14
N ILE A 100 0.37 -0.70 21.87
CA ILE A 100 1.42 0.33 21.83
C ILE A 100 1.99 0.48 20.42
N TYR A 101 2.28 -0.63 19.73
CA TYR A 101 2.81 -0.59 18.37
C TYR A 101 1.85 0.08 17.39
N LEU A 102 0.57 -0.29 17.43
CA LEU A 102 -0.45 0.31 16.57
C LEU A 102 -0.62 1.81 16.82
N GLU A 103 -0.42 2.28 18.05
CA GLU A 103 -0.43 3.71 18.38
C GLU A 103 0.78 4.44 17.81
N LEU A 104 1.97 3.82 17.84
CA LEU A 104 3.14 4.38 17.15
C LEU A 104 2.89 4.48 15.65
N CYS A 105 2.23 3.49 15.03
CA CYS A 105 1.82 3.60 13.63
C CYS A 105 0.90 4.80 13.38
N LEU A 106 -0.05 5.07 14.27
CA LEU A 106 -0.99 6.20 14.14
C LEU A 106 -0.29 7.55 14.23
N ILE A 107 0.71 7.67 15.10
CA ILE A 107 1.56 8.86 15.23
C ILE A 107 2.36 9.08 13.94
N MET A 108 2.97 8.03 13.40
CA MET A 108 3.82 8.14 12.21
C MET A 108 3.04 8.41 10.93
N ILE A 109 1.83 7.88 10.77
CA ILE A 109 1.00 8.24 9.61
C ILE A 109 0.27 9.58 9.83
N SER A 110 0.61 10.35 10.86
CA SER A 110 -0.14 11.55 11.25
C SER A 110 0.09 12.75 10.31
N ASP A 111 1.16 12.78 9.53
CA ASP A 111 1.45 13.83 8.54
C ASP A 111 1.12 13.38 7.10
N SER A 112 0.62 12.16 6.92
CA SER A 112 0.34 11.52 5.61
C SER A 112 1.57 11.22 4.75
N GLU A 113 2.77 11.48 5.27
CA GLU A 113 4.03 10.96 4.76
C GLU A 113 4.35 9.65 5.54
N PHE A 114 5.19 8.79 4.96
CA PHE A 114 5.68 7.62 5.69
C PHE A 114 6.97 7.18 5.04
N ASP A 115 8.04 7.82 5.48
CA ASP A 115 9.35 7.78 4.84
C ASP A 115 10.13 6.48 5.20
N GLN A 116 11.40 6.40 4.78
CA GLN A 116 12.20 5.21 5.06
C GLN A 116 12.69 5.17 6.52
N GLU A 117 12.89 6.32 7.15
CA GLU A 117 13.43 6.43 8.51
C GLU A 117 12.36 5.97 9.52
N GLU A 118 11.10 6.34 9.33
CA GLU A 118 9.97 5.87 10.12
C GLU A 118 9.69 4.36 9.91
N ARG A 119 9.86 3.86 8.68
CA ARG A 119 9.77 2.41 8.39
C ARG A 119 10.82 1.61 9.13
N ASP A 120 12.06 2.10 9.11
CA ASP A 120 13.18 1.45 9.78
C ASP A 120 13.00 1.48 11.30
N PHE A 121 12.49 2.60 11.83
CA PHE A 121 12.10 2.72 13.23
C PHE A 121 11.05 1.68 13.64
N LEU A 122 9.91 1.60 12.95
CA LEU A 122 8.86 0.63 13.29
C LEU A 122 9.35 -0.81 13.16
N ALA A 123 10.13 -1.12 12.12
CA ALA A 123 10.75 -2.43 11.97
C ALA A 123 11.68 -2.78 13.15
N GLN A 124 12.43 -1.81 13.67
CA GLN A 124 13.28 -1.99 14.86
C GLN A 124 12.44 -2.22 16.12
N ILE A 125 11.36 -1.46 16.32
CA ILE A 125 10.44 -1.63 17.45
C ILE A 125 9.77 -3.00 17.41
N ALA A 126 9.30 -3.45 16.25
CA ALA A 126 8.63 -4.73 16.12
C ALA A 126 9.54 -5.90 16.52
N ARG A 127 10.82 -5.82 16.15
CA ARG A 127 11.86 -6.77 16.57
C ARG A 127 12.14 -6.69 18.08
N LEU A 128 12.23 -5.48 18.65
CA LEU A 128 12.44 -5.30 20.10
C LEU A 128 11.26 -5.82 20.92
N MET A 129 10.03 -5.67 20.43
CA MET A 129 8.82 -6.25 21.02
C MET A 129 8.70 -7.75 20.77
N ASN A 130 9.62 -8.35 20.00
CA ASN A 130 9.66 -9.78 19.71
C ASN A 130 8.38 -10.29 19.03
N PHE A 131 7.80 -9.50 18.13
CA PHE A 131 6.71 -9.95 17.28
C PHE A 131 7.20 -10.91 16.20
N SER A 132 6.34 -11.85 15.81
CA SER A 132 6.65 -12.75 14.69
C SER A 132 6.55 -11.99 13.36
N ASP A 133 7.34 -12.38 12.36
CA ASP A 133 7.36 -11.71 11.05
C ASP A 133 5.96 -11.70 10.40
N ARG A 134 5.20 -12.79 10.56
CA ARG A 134 3.79 -12.85 10.15
C ARG A 134 2.95 -11.73 10.79
N TYR A 135 3.10 -11.52 12.08
CA TYR A 135 2.32 -10.50 12.79
C TYR A 135 2.76 -9.09 12.39
N ILE A 136 4.06 -8.87 12.20
CA ILE A 136 4.62 -7.61 11.66
C ILE A 136 4.01 -7.31 10.29
N ASN A 137 3.83 -8.31 9.43
CA ASN A 137 3.20 -8.15 8.13
C ASN A 137 1.71 -7.77 8.23
N ASP A 138 0.97 -8.39 9.16
CA ASP A 138 -0.44 -8.05 9.40
C ASP A 138 -0.56 -6.60 9.92
N LEU A 139 0.34 -6.17 10.82
CA LEU A 139 0.44 -4.78 11.31
C LEU A 139 0.76 -3.80 10.18
N ASN A 140 1.73 -4.13 9.32
CA ASN A 140 2.10 -3.31 8.16
C ASN A 140 0.95 -3.19 7.15
N GLY A 141 0.19 -4.26 6.93
CA GLY A 141 -1.00 -4.23 6.08
C GLY A 141 -2.02 -3.21 6.59
N TRP A 142 -2.35 -3.28 7.89
CA TRP A 142 -3.26 -2.35 8.54
C TRP A 142 -2.77 -0.89 8.47
N MET A 143 -1.50 -0.64 8.75
CA MET A 143 -0.90 0.70 8.68
C MET A 143 -0.98 1.29 7.26
N ASN A 144 -0.66 0.50 6.22
CA ASN A 144 -0.74 0.96 4.84
C ASN A 144 -2.18 1.31 4.43
N THR A 145 -3.18 0.56 4.89
CA THR A 145 -4.59 0.91 4.68
C THR A 145 -4.96 2.25 5.33
N GLY A 146 -4.47 2.51 6.54
CA GLY A 146 -4.63 3.80 7.22
C GLY A 146 -3.97 4.96 6.47
N LEU A 147 -2.74 4.76 6.00
CA LEU A 147 -2.01 5.77 5.21
C LEU A 147 -2.72 6.08 3.90
N GLU A 148 -3.21 5.06 3.18
CA GLU A 148 -4.00 5.26 1.95
C GLU A 148 -5.30 6.01 2.23
N TRP A 149 -6.00 5.67 3.32
CA TRP A 149 -7.21 6.37 3.76
C TRP A 149 -6.93 7.86 4.03
N LYS A 150 -5.83 8.17 4.72
CA LYS A 150 -5.45 9.54 5.04
C LYS A 150 -5.02 10.33 3.80
N LYS A 151 -4.24 9.72 2.89
CA LYS A 151 -3.91 10.34 1.60
C LYS A 151 -5.15 10.66 0.77
N ARG A 152 -6.18 9.80 0.80
CA ARG A 152 -7.46 10.09 0.14
C ARG A 152 -8.20 11.27 0.75
N GLN A 153 -8.02 11.56 2.04
CA GLN A 153 -8.60 12.73 2.68
C GLN A 153 -8.15 14.03 1.98
N GLN A 154 -6.87 14.10 1.58
CA GLN A 154 -6.31 15.25 0.88
C GLN A 154 -6.99 15.51 -0.48
N ASN A 155 -7.55 14.48 -1.13
CA ASN A 155 -8.26 14.65 -2.40
C ASN A 155 -9.59 15.40 -2.28
N PHE A 156 -10.15 15.52 -1.06
CA PHE A 156 -11.41 16.25 -0.83
C PHE A 156 -11.19 17.74 -0.56
N LEU A 157 -9.98 18.14 -0.19
CA LEU A 157 -9.67 19.49 0.23
C LEU A 157 -8.81 20.19 -0.82
N PRO A 158 -9.05 21.48 -1.11
CA PRO A 158 -8.18 22.22 -2.01
C PRO A 158 -6.81 22.48 -1.36
N PRO A 159 -5.76 22.77 -2.16
CA PRO A 159 -4.39 23.01 -1.68
C PRO A 159 -4.27 24.14 -0.65
N GLU A 160 -5.22 25.07 -0.65
CA GLU A 160 -5.28 26.24 0.21
C GLU A 160 -5.84 25.95 1.61
N VAL A 161 -6.46 24.77 1.81
CA VAL A 161 -7.08 24.34 3.06
C VAL A 161 -6.22 23.25 3.68
N ASP A 162 -5.20 23.67 4.41
CA ASP A 162 -4.29 22.78 5.13
C ASP A 162 -5.01 22.02 6.26
N LEU A 163 -4.92 20.69 6.25
CA LEU A 163 -5.45 19.79 7.26
C LEU A 163 -4.77 19.96 8.61
N ASP A 164 -3.48 20.27 8.61
CA ASP A 164 -2.59 20.29 9.79
C ASP A 164 -2.56 21.67 10.47
N SER A 165 -3.27 22.63 9.90
CA SER A 165 -3.37 23.96 10.48
C SER A 165 -4.04 23.93 11.88
N GLY A 166 -4.86 22.92 12.18
CA GLY A 166 -5.65 22.88 13.41
C GLY A 166 -6.76 23.95 13.40
N PRO A 167 -7.28 24.39 14.56
CA PRO A 167 -8.40 25.34 14.62
C PRO A 167 -8.09 26.75 14.05
N THR A 168 -6.88 27.03 13.55
CA THR A 168 -6.54 28.34 12.98
C THR A 168 -7.39 28.73 11.78
N TRP A 169 -7.86 27.77 10.96
CA TRP A 169 -8.73 28.11 9.85
C TRP A 169 -10.11 28.58 10.34
N LEU A 170 -10.60 28.06 11.47
CA LEU A 170 -11.85 28.50 12.11
C LEU A 170 -11.72 29.92 12.66
N VAL A 171 -10.59 30.25 13.27
CA VAL A 171 -10.32 31.60 13.78
C VAL A 171 -10.34 32.64 12.65
N SER A 172 -9.91 32.24 11.45
CA SER A 172 -9.90 33.09 10.25
C SER A 172 -11.29 33.37 9.67
N LEU A 173 -12.32 32.62 10.07
CA LEU A 173 -13.68 32.81 9.55
C LEU A 173 -14.37 34.04 10.16
N PRO A 174 -15.20 34.75 9.38
CA PRO A 174 -16.14 35.75 9.88
C PRO A 174 -17.05 35.18 10.97
N ALA A 175 -17.48 36.04 11.91
CA ALA A 175 -18.32 35.63 13.04
C ALA A 175 -19.58 34.84 12.61
N PRO A 176 -20.36 35.23 11.58
CA PRO A 176 -21.52 34.45 11.15
C PRO A 176 -21.18 33.02 10.69
N GLN A 177 -20.03 32.84 10.06
CA GLN A 177 -19.56 31.53 9.58
C GLN A 177 -19.08 30.64 10.74
N ARG A 178 -18.40 31.22 11.74
CA ARG A 178 -18.03 30.51 12.98
C ARG A 178 -19.24 30.09 13.79
N GLU A 179 -20.25 30.95 13.87
CA GLU A 179 -21.51 30.66 14.56
C GLU A 179 -22.27 29.52 13.89
N TRP A 180 -22.35 29.54 12.56
CA TRP A 180 -22.96 28.45 11.79
C TRP A 180 -22.20 27.14 11.98
N TYR A 181 -20.86 27.15 11.91
CA TYR A 181 -20.04 25.97 12.20
C TYR A 181 -20.30 25.41 13.61
N ALA A 182 -20.35 26.28 14.62
CA ALA A 182 -20.65 25.88 15.99
C ALA A 182 -22.05 25.24 16.10
N GLN A 183 -23.06 25.80 15.41
CA GLN A 183 -24.40 25.22 15.35
C GLN A 183 -24.37 23.82 14.72
N VAL A 184 -23.65 23.63 13.62
CA VAL A 184 -23.49 22.33 12.96
C VAL A 184 -22.86 21.33 13.91
N MET A 185 -21.75 21.67 14.59
CA MET A 185 -21.10 20.78 15.56
C MET A 185 -22.04 20.41 16.71
N ILE A 186 -22.73 21.39 17.30
CA ILE A 186 -23.69 21.14 18.39
C ILE A 186 -24.86 20.27 17.92
N SER A 187 -25.37 20.50 16.71
CA SER A 187 -26.43 19.71 16.11
C SER A 187 -26.01 18.25 15.92
N THR A 188 -24.78 18.03 15.46
CA THR A 188 -24.18 16.72 15.26
C THR A 188 -23.95 15.98 16.58
N ILE A 189 -23.32 16.62 17.57
CA ILE A 189 -23.00 15.98 18.86
C ILE A 189 -24.28 15.63 19.62
N LEU A 190 -25.30 16.49 19.60
CA LEU A 190 -26.54 16.26 20.36
C LEU A 190 -27.56 15.38 19.63
N LEU A 191 -27.16 14.68 18.56
CA LEU A 191 -28.07 13.94 17.69
C LEU A 191 -28.76 12.77 18.41
N ASP A 192 -27.99 12.02 19.20
CA ASP A 192 -28.45 10.86 19.98
C ASP A 192 -28.89 11.23 21.42
N ARG A 193 -28.64 12.48 21.84
CA ARG A 193 -28.91 13.05 23.18
C ARG A 193 -28.09 12.43 24.31
N GLU A 194 -27.11 11.61 23.96
CA GLU A 194 -26.06 11.20 24.88
C GLU A 194 -24.86 12.11 24.64
N VAL A 195 -24.12 12.44 25.70
CA VAL A 195 -22.93 13.28 25.57
C VAL A 195 -21.91 12.75 26.55
N ASP A 196 -20.82 12.22 26.02
CA ASP A 196 -19.70 11.75 26.82
C ASP A 196 -18.74 12.88 27.20
N SER A 197 -17.68 12.54 27.95
CA SER A 197 -16.69 13.53 28.38
C SER A 197 -15.91 14.18 27.23
N MET A 198 -15.66 13.44 26.15
CA MET A 198 -14.93 13.92 24.97
C MET A 198 -15.82 14.84 24.13
N GLU A 199 -17.06 14.44 23.90
CA GLU A 199 -18.07 15.25 23.23
C GLU A 199 -18.36 16.56 23.96
N MET A 200 -18.35 16.54 25.30
CA MET A 200 -18.44 17.76 26.10
C MET A 200 -17.27 18.74 25.84
N GLU A 201 -16.05 18.26 25.58
CA GLU A 201 -14.93 19.12 25.21
C GLU A 201 -15.13 19.72 23.82
N PHE A 202 -15.62 18.94 22.85
CA PHE A 202 -15.97 19.44 21.53
C PHE A 202 -17.09 20.50 21.58
N LEU A 203 -18.11 20.31 22.42
CA LEU A 203 -19.17 21.30 22.64
C LEU A 203 -18.61 22.59 23.25
N LYS A 204 -17.73 22.50 24.25
CA LYS A 204 -17.06 23.70 24.82
C LYS A 204 -16.25 24.44 23.77
N ALA A 205 -15.52 23.71 22.94
CA ALA A 205 -14.74 24.29 21.85
C ALA A 205 -15.65 24.97 20.81
N ALA A 206 -16.75 24.34 20.39
CA ALA A 206 -17.73 24.94 19.48
C ALA A 206 -18.35 26.23 20.07
N ILE A 207 -18.73 26.22 21.35
CA ILE A 207 -19.27 27.40 22.06
C ILE A 207 -18.24 28.54 22.15
N SER A 208 -16.95 28.22 22.22
CA SER A 208 -15.89 29.23 22.27
C SER A 208 -15.76 30.05 20.98
N LEU A 209 -16.23 29.51 19.85
CA LEU A 209 -16.21 30.17 18.54
C LEU A 209 -17.29 31.25 18.38
N VAL A 210 -18.30 31.24 19.25
CA VAL A 210 -19.47 32.12 19.20
C VAL A 210 -19.18 33.42 19.96
N ALA A 211 -19.12 34.53 19.21
CA ALA A 211 -18.85 35.85 19.77
C ALA A 211 -20.13 36.49 20.35
N ASP A 212 -21.28 36.32 19.69
CA ASP A 212 -22.54 36.88 20.14
C ASP A 212 -23.03 36.23 21.44
N LYS A 213 -23.25 37.03 22.48
CA LYS A 213 -23.70 36.53 23.80
C LYS A 213 -25.09 35.92 23.75
N GLY A 214 -25.98 36.44 22.89
CA GLY A 214 -27.35 35.93 22.74
C GLY A 214 -27.35 34.52 22.17
N LYS A 215 -26.69 34.31 21.04
CA LYS A 215 -26.50 33.00 20.40
C LYS A 215 -25.72 32.04 21.28
N LYS A 216 -24.71 32.52 21.99
CA LYS A 216 -23.96 31.69 22.96
C LYS A 216 -24.89 31.14 24.05
N ASN A 217 -25.76 31.99 24.61
CA ASN A 217 -26.74 31.56 25.60
C ASN A 217 -27.79 30.61 25.01
N LEU A 218 -28.23 30.84 23.77
CA LEU A 218 -29.13 29.94 23.05
C LEU A 218 -28.51 28.54 22.88
N PHE A 219 -27.27 28.47 22.41
CA PHE A 219 -26.53 27.22 22.23
C PHE A 219 -26.23 26.50 23.54
N LEU A 220 -25.89 27.25 24.60
CA LEU A 220 -25.81 26.69 25.96
C LEU A 220 -27.16 26.14 26.42
N GLY A 221 -28.27 26.77 26.01
CA GLY A 221 -29.62 26.26 26.22
C GLY A 221 -29.86 24.91 25.54
N TYR A 222 -29.44 24.74 24.29
CA TYR A 222 -29.50 23.46 23.59
C TYR A 222 -28.70 22.36 24.30
N ILE A 223 -27.46 22.66 24.68
CA ILE A 223 -26.56 21.72 25.37
C ILE A 223 -27.14 21.30 26.74
N LYS A 224 -27.58 22.27 27.55
CA LYS A 224 -28.15 21.99 28.88
C LYS A 224 -29.39 21.09 28.83
N ASN A 225 -30.22 21.29 27.81
CA ASN A 225 -31.46 20.55 27.64
C ASN A 225 -31.31 19.32 26.72
N ARG A 226 -30.09 19.05 26.21
CA ARG A 226 -29.79 17.96 25.27
C ARG A 226 -30.71 17.95 24.04
N PHE A 227 -30.97 19.14 23.51
CA PHE A 227 -31.74 19.31 22.28
C PHE A 227 -30.82 19.66 21.13
N SER A 228 -30.84 18.85 20.07
CA SER A 228 -30.14 19.18 18.83
C SER A 228 -30.82 20.36 18.13
N PRO A 229 -30.11 21.48 17.86
CA PRO A 229 -30.64 22.55 17.02
C PRO A 229 -30.90 22.05 15.60
N ASN A 230 -31.89 22.63 14.92
CA ASN A 230 -32.10 22.38 13.51
C ASN A 230 -30.92 22.91 12.68
N LEU A 231 -30.50 22.14 11.68
CA LEU A 231 -29.53 22.60 10.69
C LEU A 231 -30.12 23.72 9.84
N GLU A 232 -29.35 24.80 9.71
CA GLU A 232 -29.62 25.97 8.87
C GLU A 232 -28.71 25.98 7.64
N ALA A 233 -29.10 26.72 6.60
CA ALA A 233 -28.24 26.91 5.43
C ALA A 233 -26.99 27.74 5.80
N PRO A 234 -25.82 27.45 5.20
CA PRO A 234 -24.62 28.23 5.45
C PRO A 234 -24.81 29.70 4.99
N PRO A 235 -24.10 30.66 5.60
CA PRO A 235 -23.99 32.02 5.08
C PRO A 235 -23.67 32.06 3.57
N GLN A 236 -24.26 33.00 2.82
CA GLN A 236 -24.15 33.05 1.35
C GLN A 236 -22.72 33.24 0.83
N ASP A 237 -21.83 33.82 1.63
CA ASP A 237 -20.43 34.08 1.32
C ASP A 237 -19.47 32.97 1.79
N PHE A 238 -19.99 31.83 2.25
CA PHE A 238 -19.18 30.72 2.72
C PHE A 238 -18.49 30.03 1.55
N ASN A 239 -17.15 30.02 1.56
CA ASN A 239 -16.35 29.38 0.52
C ASN A 239 -16.73 27.87 0.38
N PRO A 240 -17.15 27.39 -0.81
CA PRO A 240 -17.55 26.01 -1.01
C PRO A 240 -16.50 24.97 -0.60
N ALA A 241 -15.21 25.27 -0.79
CA ALA A 241 -14.12 24.42 -0.34
C ALA A 241 -14.11 24.20 1.18
N LYS A 242 -14.38 25.28 1.93
CA LYS A 242 -14.43 25.23 3.38
C LYS A 242 -15.68 24.51 3.87
N LEU A 243 -16.79 24.51 3.11
CA LEU A 243 -17.97 23.69 3.41
C LEU A 243 -17.67 22.19 3.31
N VAL A 244 -16.87 21.78 2.32
CA VAL A 244 -16.38 20.39 2.24
C VAL A 244 -15.53 20.05 3.47
N ARG A 245 -14.70 20.98 3.94
CA ARG A 245 -13.95 20.80 5.19
C ARG A 245 -14.87 20.61 6.42
N VAL A 246 -15.93 21.42 6.54
CA VAL A 246 -16.94 21.22 7.60
C VAL A 246 -17.55 19.83 7.51
N MET A 247 -17.86 19.37 6.31
CA MET A 247 -18.39 18.03 6.10
C MET A 247 -17.43 16.94 6.56
N VAL A 248 -16.13 17.08 6.24
CA VAL A 248 -15.08 16.17 6.72
C VAL A 248 -15.00 16.16 8.25
N ASP A 249 -15.04 17.31 8.91
CA ASP A 249 -15.02 17.39 10.38
C ASP A 249 -16.26 16.69 11.00
N VAL A 250 -17.46 16.92 10.45
CA VAL A 250 -18.70 16.27 10.91
C VAL A 250 -18.64 14.75 10.74
N ILE A 251 -18.14 14.28 9.59
CA ILE A 251 -17.96 12.86 9.33
C ILE A 251 -16.97 12.24 10.32
N LEU A 252 -15.85 12.92 10.59
CA LEU A 252 -14.84 12.43 11.53
C LEU A 252 -15.39 12.35 12.95
N LEU A 253 -16.20 13.34 13.35
CA LEU A 253 -16.88 13.38 14.65
C LEU A 253 -17.89 12.24 14.80
N ILE A 254 -18.76 12.04 13.80
CA ILE A 254 -19.75 10.95 13.82
C ILE A 254 -19.06 9.58 13.87
N ALA A 255 -18.03 9.37 13.05
CA ALA A 255 -17.34 8.09 12.98
C ALA A 255 -16.30 7.88 14.11
N LEU A 256 -16.39 8.59 15.24
CA LEU A 256 -15.53 8.36 16.41
C LEU A 256 -15.84 7.04 17.12
N ASP A 257 -17.10 6.58 17.07
CA ASP A 257 -17.55 5.34 17.71
C ASP A 257 -17.46 4.11 16.77
N ASP A 258 -16.83 4.28 15.60
CA ASP A 258 -16.71 3.30 14.52
C ASP A 258 -18.04 2.76 13.97
N LYS A 259 -19.13 3.52 14.11
CA LYS A 259 -20.43 3.19 13.55
C LYS A 259 -21.07 4.43 12.93
N ILE A 260 -22.06 4.20 12.08
CA ILE A 260 -22.90 5.27 11.54
C ILE A 260 -24.33 4.77 11.61
N SER A 261 -25.11 5.38 12.49
CA SER A 261 -26.54 5.14 12.64
C SER A 261 -27.34 5.74 11.48
N VAL A 262 -28.60 5.32 11.35
CA VAL A 262 -29.53 5.86 10.35
C VAL A 262 -29.78 7.36 10.57
N ASN A 263 -29.81 7.80 11.83
CA ASN A 263 -30.01 9.20 12.19
C ASN A 263 -28.82 10.04 11.72
N GLU A 264 -27.59 9.56 11.94
CA GLU A 264 -26.35 10.24 11.52
C GLU A 264 -26.23 10.29 10.00
N SER A 265 -26.57 9.20 9.31
CA SER A 265 -26.64 9.17 7.85
C SER A 265 -27.64 10.20 7.31
N THR A 266 -28.82 10.29 7.93
CA THR A 266 -29.86 11.27 7.57
C THR A 266 -29.40 12.71 7.83
N HIS A 267 -28.69 12.93 8.95
CA HIS A 267 -28.10 14.22 9.31
C HIS A 267 -27.04 14.66 8.29
N LEU A 268 -26.14 13.75 7.91
CA LEU A 268 -25.11 13.99 6.89
C LEU A 268 -25.74 14.29 5.51
N GLU A 269 -26.78 13.56 5.11
CA GLU A 269 -27.50 13.85 3.87
C GLU A 269 -28.17 15.23 3.89
N ARG A 270 -28.76 15.62 5.02
CA ARG A 270 -29.38 16.94 5.18
C ARG A 270 -28.33 18.04 5.12
N LEU A 271 -27.22 17.87 5.83
CA LEU A 271 -26.11 18.83 5.81
C LEU A 271 -25.50 18.97 4.42
N SER A 272 -25.31 17.85 3.71
CA SER A 272 -24.82 17.82 2.33
C SER A 272 -25.69 18.65 1.39
N LYS A 273 -27.02 18.50 1.48
CA LYS A 273 -27.99 19.30 0.70
C LYS A 273 -27.90 20.79 1.03
N LEU A 274 -27.79 21.15 2.31
CA LEU A 274 -27.65 22.54 2.74
C LEU A 274 -26.34 23.17 2.27
N CYS A 275 -25.26 22.39 2.23
CA CYS A 275 -23.95 22.84 1.75
C CYS A 275 -23.82 22.79 0.22
N SER A 276 -24.87 22.39 -0.51
CA SER A 276 -24.84 22.20 -1.96
C SER A 276 -23.73 21.24 -2.43
N ILE A 277 -23.40 20.24 -1.62
CA ILE A 277 -22.43 19.20 -1.98
C ILE A 277 -23.08 18.26 -3.00
N SER A 278 -22.39 18.01 -4.11
CA SER A 278 -22.93 17.14 -5.17
C SER A 278 -23.11 15.70 -4.67
N ALA A 279 -24.09 14.97 -5.22
CA ALA A 279 -24.33 13.58 -4.86
C ALA A 279 -23.09 12.69 -5.07
N THR A 280 -22.31 12.95 -6.12
CA THR A 280 -21.04 12.25 -6.39
C THR A 280 -19.99 12.52 -5.31
N GLN A 281 -19.82 13.79 -4.92
CA GLN A 281 -18.87 14.16 -3.87
C GLN A 281 -19.30 13.63 -2.49
N PHE A 282 -20.59 13.68 -2.18
CA PHE A 282 -21.14 13.10 -0.96
C PHE A 282 -20.93 11.58 -0.91
N SER A 283 -21.20 10.87 -2.02
CA SER A 283 -20.95 9.43 -2.11
C SER A 283 -19.47 9.08 -1.91
N ALA A 284 -18.56 9.90 -2.45
CA ALA A 284 -17.12 9.72 -2.25
C ALA A 284 -16.70 9.95 -0.78
N LEU A 285 -17.26 10.97 -0.11
CA LEU A 285 -17.04 11.23 1.33
C LEU A 285 -17.56 10.08 2.19
N MET A 286 -18.73 9.52 1.88
CA MET A 286 -19.28 8.37 2.60
C MET A 286 -18.46 7.10 2.38
N ALA A 287 -17.95 6.87 1.15
CA ALA A 287 -17.05 5.75 0.87
C ALA A 287 -15.72 5.89 1.63
N TRP A 288 -15.17 7.10 1.72
CA TRP A 288 -14.00 7.41 2.53
C TRP A 288 -14.25 7.19 4.04
N CYS A 289 -15.42 7.56 4.54
CA CYS A 289 -15.81 7.28 5.92
C CYS A 289 -15.94 5.78 6.20
N ALA A 290 -16.60 5.02 5.30
CA ALA A 290 -16.73 3.57 5.44
C ALA A 290 -15.36 2.87 5.49
N GLN A 291 -14.39 3.34 4.68
CA GLN A 291 -13.02 2.86 4.73
C GLN A 291 -12.36 3.10 6.09
N ARG A 292 -12.57 4.28 6.72
CA ARG A 292 -12.07 4.57 8.08
C ARG A 292 -12.63 3.57 9.09
N VAL A 293 -13.94 3.39 9.08
CA VAL A 293 -14.67 2.52 10.01
C VAL A 293 -14.19 1.08 9.87
N GLU A 294 -14.06 0.57 8.64
CA GLU A 294 -13.53 -0.77 8.39
C GLU A 294 -12.08 -0.91 8.89
N TRP A 295 -11.23 0.07 8.59
CA TRP A 295 -9.84 0.09 9.03
C TRP A 295 -9.72 0.09 10.56
N ASN A 296 -10.48 0.92 11.27
CA ASN A 296 -10.42 0.98 12.72
C ASN A 296 -11.04 -0.28 13.37
N ASN A 297 -12.10 -0.84 12.80
CA ASN A 297 -12.69 -2.10 13.27
C ASN A 297 -11.70 -3.30 13.17
N ASN A 298 -10.76 -3.26 12.22
CA ASN A 298 -9.72 -4.28 12.10
C ASN A 298 -8.59 -4.17 13.15
N ARG A 299 -8.54 -3.08 13.92
CA ARG A 299 -7.52 -2.82 14.94
C ARG A 299 -7.59 -3.83 16.12
N ASN A 300 -8.76 -3.98 16.72
CA ASN A 300 -8.94 -4.85 17.90
C ASN A 300 -8.70 -6.34 17.58
N PRO A 301 -9.17 -6.89 16.43
CA PRO A 301 -8.79 -8.23 15.98
C PRO A 301 -7.27 -8.43 15.89
N LEU A 302 -6.51 -7.43 15.41
CA LEU A 302 -5.05 -7.50 15.33
C LEU A 302 -4.42 -7.55 16.72
N ILE A 303 -4.90 -6.74 17.67
CA ILE A 303 -4.43 -6.79 19.06
C ILE A 303 -4.68 -8.17 19.67
N GLY A 304 -5.88 -8.73 19.45
CA GLY A 304 -6.25 -10.06 19.95
C GLY A 304 -5.47 -11.21 19.30
N ALA A 305 -5.03 -11.05 18.04
CA ALA A 305 -4.32 -12.05 17.26
C ALA A 305 -2.79 -11.94 17.32
N VAL A 306 -2.25 -11.22 18.32
CA VAL A 306 -0.79 -11.03 18.51
C VAL A 306 -0.03 -12.35 18.51
N LYS A 307 1.07 -12.40 17.74
CA LYS A 307 1.98 -13.55 17.69
C LYS A 307 3.40 -13.11 18.03
N MET A 308 3.99 -13.76 19.02
CA MET A 308 5.36 -13.54 19.47
C MET A 308 6.31 -14.51 18.75
N ALA A 309 7.54 -14.09 18.46
CA ALA A 309 8.58 -14.98 17.98
C ALA A 309 9.01 -15.93 19.12
N GLY A 310 8.89 -17.25 18.90
CA GLY A 310 9.21 -18.25 19.92
C GLY A 310 10.73 -18.45 20.09
N PRO A 311 11.22 -18.85 21.29
CA PRO A 311 12.62 -19.20 21.49
C PRO A 311 12.95 -20.49 20.72
N GLY A 312 13.65 -20.35 19.58
CA GLY A 312 14.11 -21.49 18.78
C GLY A 312 13.10 -22.09 17.81
N ALA A 313 11.97 -21.42 17.53
CA ALA A 313 11.06 -21.87 16.48
C ALA A 313 11.67 -21.57 15.11
N LYS A 314 12.16 -22.60 14.42
CA LYS A 314 12.07 -22.59 12.96
C LYS A 314 10.60 -22.48 12.62
N GLU A 315 10.15 -21.29 12.21
CA GLU A 315 8.78 -21.09 11.77
C GLU A 315 8.44 -22.16 10.74
N ALA A 316 7.25 -22.75 10.89
CA ALA A 316 6.68 -23.53 9.83
C ALA A 316 6.59 -22.60 8.61
N ALA A 317 7.24 -23.03 7.52
CA ALA A 317 7.18 -22.40 6.22
C ALA A 317 5.78 -21.81 5.96
N PRO A 318 5.67 -20.52 5.56
CA PRO A 318 4.36 -19.93 5.27
C PRO A 318 3.57 -20.84 4.33
N LYS A 319 2.27 -21.01 4.56
CA LYS A 319 1.48 -21.78 3.58
C LYS A 319 1.41 -20.96 2.29
N PRO A 320 1.41 -21.56 1.08
CA PRO A 320 1.39 -20.83 -0.19
C PRO A 320 0.31 -19.73 -0.26
N LYS A 321 -0.86 -19.97 0.36
CA LYS A 321 -1.97 -19.00 0.43
C LYS A 321 -1.70 -17.75 1.27
N GLU A 322 -0.75 -17.81 2.20
CA GLU A 322 -0.38 -16.70 3.08
C GLU A 322 0.70 -15.80 2.47
N ILE A 323 1.24 -16.10 1.29
CA ILE A 323 2.24 -15.26 0.60
C ILE A 323 1.56 -14.30 -0.39
N PHE A 324 0.36 -14.65 -0.84
CA PHE A 324 -0.39 -13.90 -1.81
C PHE A 324 -1.52 -13.09 -1.16
N THR A 325 -1.62 -11.82 -1.52
CA THR A 325 -2.78 -10.96 -1.20
C THR A 325 -3.66 -10.85 -2.44
N PRO A 326 -4.91 -11.34 -2.42
CA PRO A 326 -5.82 -11.19 -3.55
C PRO A 326 -6.22 -9.72 -3.69
N ARG A 327 -6.26 -9.24 -4.94
CA ARG A 327 -6.87 -7.95 -5.30
C ARG A 327 -7.80 -8.17 -6.49
N ILE A 328 -8.91 -7.45 -6.50
CA ILE A 328 -9.91 -7.53 -7.55
C ILE A 328 -9.71 -6.35 -8.51
N PHE A 329 -9.72 -6.64 -9.81
CA PHE A 329 -9.65 -5.67 -10.88
C PHE A 329 -10.92 -5.72 -11.75
N GLU A 330 -11.15 -4.64 -12.48
CA GLU A 330 -12.19 -4.54 -13.50
C GLU A 330 -11.58 -4.78 -14.90
N CYS A 331 -12.25 -5.58 -15.73
CA CYS A 331 -11.78 -5.86 -17.09
C CYS A 331 -12.14 -4.70 -18.03
N PHE A 332 -11.15 -4.07 -18.68
CA PHE A 332 -11.40 -3.00 -19.66
C PHE A 332 -12.23 -3.45 -20.87
N ILE A 333 -12.23 -4.75 -21.21
CA ILE A 333 -12.93 -5.26 -22.39
C ILE A 333 -14.42 -5.41 -22.10
N CYS A 334 -14.80 -6.13 -21.05
CA CYS A 334 -16.20 -6.45 -20.77
C CYS A 334 -16.79 -5.81 -19.51
N GLY A 335 -16.01 -5.07 -18.73
CA GLY A 335 -16.45 -4.40 -17.49
C GLY A 335 -16.68 -5.34 -16.29
N SER A 336 -16.27 -6.61 -16.38
CA SER A 336 -16.35 -7.55 -15.25
C SER A 336 -15.47 -7.10 -14.10
N LYS A 337 -16.02 -6.98 -12.88
CA LYS A 337 -15.33 -6.62 -11.63
C LYS A 337 -14.89 -7.83 -10.81
N GLU A 338 -14.60 -8.94 -11.48
CA GLU A 338 -14.32 -10.24 -10.84
C GLU A 338 -12.95 -10.79 -11.28
N VAL A 339 -12.05 -9.91 -11.74
CA VAL A 339 -10.71 -10.33 -12.17
C VAL A 339 -9.81 -10.42 -10.95
N ASN A 340 -9.43 -11.65 -10.57
CA ASN A 340 -8.53 -11.88 -9.44
C ASN A 340 -7.07 -11.69 -9.87
N HIS A 341 -6.31 -10.94 -9.05
CA HIS A 341 -4.87 -10.83 -9.14
C HIS A 341 -4.23 -11.12 -7.78
N PHE A 342 -3.26 -12.02 -7.75
CA PHE A 342 -2.52 -12.36 -6.54
C PHE A 342 -1.23 -11.54 -6.45
N HIS A 343 -1.17 -10.62 -5.49
CA HIS A 343 0.03 -9.84 -5.23
C HIS A 343 0.94 -10.55 -4.24
N LEU A 344 2.25 -10.46 -4.48
CA LEU A 344 3.26 -10.83 -3.51
C LEU A 344 3.21 -9.88 -2.30
N ARG A 345 3.34 -10.43 -1.09
CA ARG A 345 3.57 -9.64 0.12
C ARG A 345 4.92 -8.92 0.07
N VAL A 346 4.98 -7.75 0.71
CA VAL A 346 6.20 -6.93 0.83
C VAL A 346 7.24 -7.71 1.66
N GLY A 347 8.48 -7.83 1.15
CA GLY A 347 9.58 -8.53 1.83
C GLY A 347 9.94 -9.92 1.26
N ALA A 348 9.11 -10.47 0.38
CA ALA A 348 9.36 -11.77 -0.23
C ALA A 348 10.53 -11.72 -1.24
N ALA A 349 11.56 -12.57 -1.06
CA ALA A 349 12.72 -12.59 -1.95
C ALA A 349 12.40 -13.36 -3.23
N LEU A 350 12.50 -12.69 -4.38
CA LEU A 350 12.32 -13.27 -5.70
C LEU A 350 13.61 -13.90 -6.21
N VAL A 351 13.54 -15.18 -6.54
CA VAL A 351 14.60 -15.88 -7.29
C VAL A 351 14.29 -15.71 -8.78
N SER A 352 15.26 -15.18 -9.53
CA SER A 352 15.16 -15.04 -10.98
C SER A 352 15.78 -16.23 -11.70
N ASN A 353 15.22 -16.56 -12.86
CA ASN A 353 15.79 -17.56 -13.76
C ASN A 353 16.95 -16.99 -14.61
N LEU A 354 17.51 -17.83 -15.47
CA LEU A 354 18.58 -17.49 -16.40
C LEU A 354 18.34 -16.21 -17.20
N PHE A 355 17.10 -15.94 -17.59
CA PHE A 355 16.72 -14.78 -18.39
C PHE A 355 16.52 -13.51 -17.54
N GLY A 356 16.63 -13.64 -16.21
CA GLY A 356 16.33 -12.58 -15.25
C GLY A 356 14.83 -12.39 -15.02
N ARG A 357 14.01 -13.42 -15.30
CA ARG A 357 12.57 -13.42 -15.01
C ARG A 357 12.34 -13.91 -13.59
N PRO A 358 11.59 -13.17 -12.75
CA PRO A 358 11.22 -13.65 -11.43
C PRO A 358 10.32 -14.88 -11.54
N SER A 359 10.71 -15.99 -10.92
CA SER A 359 9.99 -17.27 -11.02
C SER A 359 9.54 -17.79 -9.66
N PHE A 360 10.38 -17.72 -8.62
CA PHE A 360 10.04 -18.23 -7.28
C PHE A 360 10.14 -17.19 -6.20
N ILE A 361 9.36 -17.46 -5.16
CA ILE A 361 9.48 -16.81 -3.87
C ILE A 361 10.24 -17.77 -2.98
N LYS A 362 11.34 -17.30 -2.39
CA LYS A 362 12.05 -18.03 -1.35
C LYS A 362 11.87 -17.31 -0.01
N GLU A 363 11.17 -17.95 0.91
CA GLU A 363 10.95 -17.44 2.27
C GLU A 363 11.33 -18.55 3.27
N GLY A 364 12.54 -18.45 3.82
CA GLY A 364 13.14 -19.54 4.58
C GLY A 364 13.36 -20.80 3.73
N ASP A 365 12.81 -21.93 4.19
CA ASP A 365 12.84 -23.22 3.49
C ASP A 365 11.68 -23.39 2.48
N LEU A 366 10.75 -22.43 2.41
CA LEU A 366 9.64 -22.47 1.47
C LEU A 366 10.04 -21.91 0.11
N VAL A 367 9.72 -22.66 -0.94
CA VAL A 367 9.82 -22.23 -2.33
C VAL A 367 8.43 -22.28 -2.94
N VAL A 368 7.87 -21.12 -3.30
CA VAL A 368 6.56 -21.03 -3.98
C VAL A 368 6.73 -20.56 -5.41
N ASP A 369 5.99 -21.19 -6.32
CA ASP A 369 5.96 -20.84 -7.73
C ASP A 369 5.08 -19.62 -7.98
N TYR A 370 5.72 -18.45 -8.17
CA TYR A 370 5.00 -17.21 -8.40
C TYR A 370 4.28 -17.22 -9.75
N LEU A 371 4.83 -17.91 -10.76
CA LEU A 371 4.30 -17.88 -12.11
C LEU A 371 2.91 -18.52 -12.20
N ARG A 372 2.58 -19.46 -11.30
CA ARG A 372 1.23 -20.05 -11.17
C ARG A 372 0.13 -19.03 -10.90
N HIS A 373 0.48 -17.86 -10.35
CA HIS A 373 -0.47 -16.83 -9.93
C HIS A 373 -0.34 -15.53 -10.70
N LYS A 374 0.57 -15.47 -11.67
CA LYS A 374 0.96 -14.24 -12.36
C LYS A 374 -0.08 -13.75 -13.37
N ILE A 375 -0.73 -14.67 -14.08
CA ILE A 375 -1.68 -14.32 -15.14
C ILE A 375 -3.05 -14.04 -14.53
N MET A 376 -3.58 -12.83 -14.77
CA MET A 376 -4.96 -12.48 -14.49
C MET A 376 -5.84 -12.96 -15.64
N VAL A 377 -7.00 -13.55 -15.32
CA VAL A 377 -7.99 -13.97 -16.33
C VAL A 377 -9.35 -13.38 -15.98
N CYS A 378 -9.99 -12.73 -16.95
CA CYS A 378 -11.35 -12.25 -16.79
C CYS A 378 -12.35 -13.43 -16.87
N PRO A 379 -13.21 -13.66 -15.86
CA PRO A 379 -14.13 -14.80 -15.84
C PRO A 379 -15.24 -14.70 -16.90
N ARG A 380 -15.50 -13.51 -17.44
CA ARG A 380 -16.57 -13.29 -18.43
C ARG A 380 -16.10 -13.39 -19.88
N CYS A 381 -14.97 -12.78 -20.21
CA CYS A 381 -14.48 -12.71 -21.59
C CYS A 381 -13.19 -13.50 -21.85
N PHE A 382 -12.61 -14.11 -20.80
CA PHE A 382 -11.37 -14.87 -20.83
C PHE A 382 -10.18 -14.09 -21.41
N PHE A 383 -10.24 -12.76 -21.34
CA PHE A 383 -9.05 -11.95 -21.56
C PHE A 383 -8.04 -12.22 -20.46
N ALA A 384 -6.80 -12.47 -20.85
CA ALA A 384 -5.73 -12.83 -19.95
C ALA A 384 -4.51 -11.94 -20.16
N SER A 385 -3.86 -11.53 -19.07
CA SER A 385 -2.56 -10.85 -19.13
C SER A 385 -1.85 -10.92 -17.78
N GLY A 386 -0.51 -10.97 -17.82
CA GLY A 386 0.33 -10.82 -16.62
C GLY A 386 0.58 -9.35 -16.23
N GLU A 387 0.25 -8.40 -17.10
CA GLU A 387 0.50 -6.98 -16.89
C GLU A 387 -0.76 -6.26 -16.41
N LYS A 388 -0.68 -5.64 -15.22
CA LYS A 388 -1.82 -5.01 -14.55
C LYS A 388 -2.39 -3.82 -15.32
N ALA A 389 -1.56 -3.16 -16.13
CA ALA A 389 -1.99 -2.02 -16.93
C ALA A 389 -3.11 -2.36 -17.94
N PHE A 390 -3.28 -3.64 -18.29
CA PHE A 390 -4.39 -4.09 -19.15
C PHE A 390 -5.69 -4.35 -18.39
N PHE A 391 -5.72 -4.06 -17.08
CA PHE A 391 -6.91 -4.13 -16.25
C PHE A 391 -7.10 -2.82 -15.49
N LYS A 392 -8.35 -2.53 -15.15
CA LYS A 392 -8.75 -1.31 -14.47
C LYS A 392 -8.69 -1.53 -12.96
N LYS A 393 -7.85 -0.75 -12.28
CA LYS A 393 -7.70 -0.79 -10.81
C LYS A 393 -8.59 0.28 -10.18
N GLU A 394 -8.57 1.48 -10.74
CA GLU A 394 -9.27 2.66 -10.24
C GLU A 394 -10.25 3.21 -11.29
N ALA A 395 -11.24 3.97 -10.86
CA ALA A 395 -12.27 4.51 -11.75
C ALA A 395 -11.68 5.45 -12.83
N THR A 396 -10.57 6.11 -12.51
CA THR A 396 -9.84 7.05 -13.37
C THR A 396 -8.94 6.39 -14.41
N ASP A 397 -8.64 5.10 -14.27
CA ASP A 397 -7.74 4.41 -15.20
C ASP A 397 -8.36 4.33 -16.60
N LYS A 398 -7.54 4.63 -17.60
CA LYS A 398 -7.92 4.55 -19.01
C LYS A 398 -7.37 3.27 -19.63
N PRO A 399 -8.11 2.64 -20.56
CA PRO A 399 -7.59 1.47 -21.27
C PRO A 399 -6.34 1.85 -22.07
N PRO A 400 -5.25 1.04 -22.01
CA PRO A 400 -4.09 1.19 -22.88
C PRO A 400 -4.49 1.34 -24.33
N VAL A 401 -3.71 2.11 -25.10
CA VAL A 401 -3.99 2.37 -26.54
C VAL A 401 -4.17 1.08 -27.33
N HIS A 402 -3.43 0.02 -26.98
CA HIS A 402 -3.52 -1.30 -27.62
C HIS A 402 -4.84 -2.04 -27.39
N LEU A 403 -5.60 -1.69 -26.35
CA LEU A 403 -6.95 -2.21 -26.09
C LEU A 403 -8.05 -1.36 -26.73
N GLN A 404 -7.70 -0.22 -27.34
CA GLN A 404 -8.65 0.68 -27.99
C GLN A 404 -8.94 0.23 -29.44
N GLY A 405 -9.99 0.80 -30.05
CA GLY A 405 -10.39 0.48 -31.42
C GLY A 405 -11.07 -0.90 -31.55
N ASN A 406 -10.73 -1.64 -32.60
CA ASN A 406 -11.44 -2.86 -33.00
C ASN A 406 -11.09 -4.10 -32.16
N PHE A 407 -10.08 -4.03 -31.29
CA PHE A 407 -9.62 -5.17 -30.51
C PHE A 407 -10.74 -5.78 -29.66
N LYS A 408 -11.55 -4.96 -28.98
CA LYS A 408 -12.68 -5.44 -28.17
C LYS A 408 -13.67 -6.29 -28.98
N SER A 409 -13.99 -5.86 -30.19
CA SER A 409 -14.87 -6.58 -31.10
C SER A 409 -14.21 -7.88 -31.61
N GLN A 410 -12.94 -7.79 -32.03
CA GLN A 410 -12.14 -8.94 -32.48
C GLN A 410 -12.01 -10.01 -31.40
N TRP A 411 -11.69 -9.60 -30.17
CA TRP A 411 -11.62 -10.50 -29.03
C TRP A 411 -12.97 -11.18 -28.81
N GLY A 412 -14.08 -10.44 -28.92
CA GLY A 412 -15.44 -10.97 -28.79
C GLY A 412 -15.75 -12.16 -29.71
N HIS A 413 -15.27 -12.17 -30.95
CA HIS A 413 -15.56 -13.25 -31.91
C HIS A 413 -15.08 -14.64 -31.46
N GLY A 414 -14.01 -14.72 -30.67
CA GLY A 414 -13.47 -15.99 -30.16
C GLY A 414 -14.05 -16.46 -28.82
N LEU A 415 -15.08 -15.77 -28.30
CA LEU A 415 -15.55 -15.98 -26.92
C LEU A 415 -16.06 -17.41 -26.66
N ASP A 416 -16.85 -17.98 -27.57
CA ASP A 416 -17.44 -19.30 -27.36
C ASP A 416 -16.39 -20.42 -27.38
N LEU A 417 -15.35 -20.27 -28.21
CA LEU A 417 -14.21 -21.19 -28.21
C LEU A 417 -13.45 -21.12 -26.88
N ARG A 418 -13.16 -19.91 -26.38
CA ARG A 418 -12.49 -19.75 -25.08
C ARG A 418 -13.35 -20.26 -23.92
N LYS A 419 -14.66 -20.01 -23.93
CA LYS A 419 -15.60 -20.59 -22.94
C LYS A 419 -15.48 -22.11 -22.89
N LYS A 420 -15.46 -22.78 -24.04
CA LYS A 420 -15.30 -24.24 -24.12
C LYS A 420 -13.94 -24.69 -23.57
N ARG A 421 -12.85 -23.99 -23.90
CA ARG A 421 -11.49 -24.31 -23.41
C ARG A 421 -11.37 -24.14 -21.89
N PHE A 422 -11.95 -23.09 -21.32
CA PHE A 422 -11.89 -22.80 -19.89
C PHE A 422 -12.95 -23.53 -19.06
N ALA A 423 -13.99 -24.10 -19.67
CA ALA A 423 -15.09 -24.76 -18.95
C ALA A 423 -14.62 -25.82 -17.93
N PRO A 424 -13.64 -26.70 -18.22
CA PRO A 424 -13.14 -27.68 -17.25
C PRO A 424 -12.40 -27.05 -16.06
N PHE A 425 -11.97 -25.79 -16.18
CA PHE A 425 -11.06 -25.13 -15.26
C PHE A 425 -11.65 -23.91 -14.55
N LEU A 426 -12.97 -23.68 -14.66
CA LEU A 426 -13.61 -22.50 -14.06
C LEU A 426 -13.44 -22.41 -12.55
N SER A 427 -13.35 -23.56 -11.85
CA SER A 427 -13.09 -23.62 -10.40
C SER A 427 -11.69 -23.14 -10.01
N PHE A 428 -10.74 -23.09 -10.96
CA PHE A 428 -9.38 -22.60 -10.72
C PHE A 428 -9.23 -21.09 -10.91
N LEU A 429 -10.25 -20.40 -11.45
CA LEU A 429 -10.24 -18.94 -11.58
C LEU A 429 -10.23 -18.29 -10.19
N GLY A 430 -9.10 -17.66 -9.84
CA GLY A 430 -8.92 -17.10 -8.50
C GLY A 430 -8.67 -18.17 -7.41
N ALA A 431 -8.35 -19.40 -7.80
CA ALA A 431 -7.93 -20.41 -6.84
C ALA A 431 -6.50 -20.15 -6.35
N PRO A 432 -6.21 -20.45 -5.08
CA PRO A 432 -4.92 -20.17 -4.46
C PRO A 432 -3.84 -21.23 -4.74
N ASP A 433 -4.17 -22.32 -5.44
CA ASP A 433 -3.21 -23.30 -5.94
C ASP A 433 -3.79 -23.91 -7.23
N PRO A 434 -3.65 -23.21 -8.37
CA PRO A 434 -4.20 -23.68 -9.63
C PRO A 434 -3.44 -24.87 -10.18
N ASP A 435 -4.16 -25.76 -10.85
CA ASP A 435 -3.57 -26.89 -11.59
C ASP A 435 -2.68 -26.42 -12.74
N LEU A 436 -1.67 -27.23 -13.09
CA LEU A 436 -0.69 -26.91 -14.12
C LEU A 436 -1.32 -26.70 -15.50
N GLU A 437 -2.32 -27.52 -15.88
CA GLU A 437 -2.98 -27.40 -17.19
C GLU A 437 -3.80 -26.11 -17.29
N PHE A 438 -4.40 -25.67 -16.17
CA PHE A 438 -5.03 -24.35 -16.12
C PHE A 438 -4.01 -23.22 -16.23
N VAL A 439 -2.89 -23.29 -15.51
CA VAL A 439 -1.84 -22.27 -15.57
C VAL A 439 -1.30 -22.15 -17.00
N LYS A 440 -1.04 -23.28 -17.67
CA LYS A 440 -0.65 -23.33 -19.08
C LYS A 440 -1.68 -22.63 -19.97
N LEU A 441 -2.96 -22.99 -19.84
CA LEU A 441 -4.04 -22.36 -20.58
C LEU A 441 -4.09 -20.84 -20.34
N CYS A 442 -3.82 -20.37 -19.12
CA CYS A 442 -3.73 -18.94 -18.82
C CYS A 442 -2.60 -18.25 -19.60
N PHE A 443 -1.38 -18.82 -19.59
CA PHE A 443 -0.23 -18.28 -20.33
C PHE A 443 -0.47 -18.29 -21.84
N GLU A 444 -0.97 -19.39 -22.40
CA GLU A 444 -1.33 -19.48 -23.82
C GLU A 444 -2.36 -18.41 -24.21
N THR A 445 -3.40 -18.24 -23.38
CA THR A 445 -4.45 -17.25 -23.63
C THR A 445 -3.91 -15.82 -23.51
N ALA A 446 -2.97 -15.58 -22.59
CA ALA A 446 -2.31 -14.28 -22.43
C ALA A 446 -1.43 -13.95 -23.63
N ALA A 447 -0.63 -14.91 -24.12
CA ALA A 447 0.16 -14.74 -25.34
C ALA A 447 -0.74 -14.45 -26.55
N GLN A 448 -1.83 -15.21 -26.74
CA GLN A 448 -2.80 -14.98 -27.81
C GLN A 448 -3.46 -13.59 -27.72
N ALA A 449 -3.77 -13.13 -26.50
CA ALA A 449 -4.32 -11.79 -26.30
C ALA A 449 -3.31 -10.71 -26.68
N GLN A 450 -2.05 -10.86 -26.28
CA GLN A 450 -0.97 -9.93 -26.61
C GLN A 450 -0.66 -9.89 -28.10
N GLU A 451 -0.64 -11.04 -28.77
CA GLU A 451 -0.48 -11.14 -30.23
C GLU A 451 -1.64 -10.47 -30.97
N ALA A 452 -2.87 -10.70 -30.54
CA ALA A 452 -4.04 -10.04 -31.13
C ALA A 452 -4.07 -8.53 -30.90
N MET A 453 -3.49 -8.04 -29.79
CA MET A 453 -3.29 -6.60 -29.56
C MET A 453 -2.17 -6.01 -30.43
N ASN A 454 -1.29 -6.84 -30.99
CA ASN A 454 -0.08 -6.39 -31.68
C ASN A 454 -0.26 -6.21 -33.21
N PHE A 455 -1.36 -5.58 -33.61
CA PHE A 455 -1.70 -5.38 -35.04
C PHE A 455 -0.71 -4.50 -35.81
N ASN A 456 0.07 -3.65 -35.12
CA ASN A 456 1.08 -2.77 -35.74
C ASN A 456 2.53 -3.26 -35.55
N ASN A 457 2.73 -4.47 -35.02
CA ASN A 457 4.05 -5.00 -34.71
C ASN A 457 4.87 -4.06 -33.79
N ALA A 458 4.20 -3.50 -32.78
CA ALA A 458 4.81 -2.64 -31.77
C ALA A 458 5.84 -3.43 -30.95
N TYR A 459 7.04 -2.86 -30.80
CA TYR A 459 8.17 -3.53 -30.14
C TYR A 459 7.88 -3.81 -28.66
N GLU A 460 7.11 -2.95 -28.00
CA GLU A 460 6.63 -3.13 -26.63
C GLU A 460 5.84 -4.43 -26.51
N LEU A 461 4.86 -4.65 -27.41
CA LEU A 461 4.00 -5.83 -27.38
C LEU A 461 4.73 -7.10 -27.80
N ASN A 462 5.65 -7.03 -28.76
CA ASN A 462 6.53 -8.16 -29.09
C ASN A 462 7.35 -8.60 -27.88
N TRP A 463 7.88 -7.63 -27.12
CA TRP A 463 8.58 -7.93 -25.89
C TRP A 463 7.64 -8.49 -24.81
N GLU A 464 6.40 -7.99 -24.69
CA GLU A 464 5.39 -8.57 -23.81
C GLU A 464 5.09 -10.04 -24.14
N VAL A 465 4.93 -10.38 -25.43
CA VAL A 465 4.74 -11.77 -25.87
C VAL A 465 5.96 -12.61 -25.53
N ALA A 466 7.17 -12.12 -25.81
CA ALA A 466 8.41 -12.82 -25.47
C ALA A 466 8.53 -13.07 -23.95
N LYS A 467 8.18 -12.08 -23.12
CA LYS A 467 8.13 -12.23 -21.65
C LYS A 467 7.16 -13.30 -21.22
N THR A 468 5.93 -13.29 -21.73
CA THR A 468 4.89 -14.27 -21.40
C THR A 468 5.32 -15.67 -21.79
N ARG A 469 5.89 -15.86 -22.98
CA ARG A 469 6.37 -17.17 -23.46
C ARG A 469 7.61 -17.67 -22.69
N MET A 470 8.50 -16.78 -22.24
CA MET A 470 9.60 -17.16 -21.34
C MET A 470 9.08 -17.65 -19.97
N ASP A 471 8.07 -16.97 -19.43
CA ASP A 471 7.44 -17.38 -18.17
C ASP A 471 6.66 -18.70 -18.34
N GLU A 472 5.99 -18.90 -19.47
CA GLU A 472 5.35 -20.17 -19.82
C GLU A 472 6.35 -21.31 -19.94
N ALA A 473 7.51 -21.07 -20.59
CA ALA A 473 8.57 -22.06 -20.70
C ALA A 473 9.07 -22.51 -19.32
N GLU A 474 9.20 -21.59 -18.36
CA GLU A 474 9.57 -21.90 -16.98
C GLU A 474 8.54 -22.83 -16.31
N VAL A 475 7.24 -22.50 -16.44
CA VAL A 475 6.15 -23.32 -15.90
C VAL A 475 6.17 -24.73 -16.50
N LEU A 476 6.34 -24.85 -17.82
CA LEU A 476 6.39 -26.12 -18.53
C LEU A 476 7.62 -26.95 -18.14
N MET A 477 8.79 -26.32 -18.04
CA MET A 477 10.05 -26.98 -17.68
C MET A 477 9.93 -27.64 -16.29
N ARG A 478 9.31 -26.93 -15.34
CA ARG A 478 9.07 -27.44 -13.97
C ARG A 478 7.97 -28.48 -13.90
N GLY A 479 6.97 -28.38 -14.77
CA GLY A 479 5.96 -29.39 -14.97
C GLY A 479 6.48 -30.69 -15.61
N GLY A 480 7.77 -30.77 -15.95
CA GLY A 480 8.37 -31.91 -16.64
C GLY A 480 8.11 -31.93 -18.15
N GLN A 481 7.39 -30.94 -18.70
CA GLN A 481 7.06 -30.79 -20.11
C GLN A 481 8.23 -30.12 -20.87
N LYS A 482 9.41 -30.73 -20.82
CA LYS A 482 10.66 -30.16 -21.34
C LYS A 482 10.60 -29.82 -22.83
N ALA A 483 9.98 -30.67 -23.66
CA ALA A 483 9.89 -30.44 -25.10
C ALA A 483 9.10 -29.17 -25.42
N GLU A 484 7.95 -28.99 -24.79
CA GLU A 484 7.07 -27.83 -24.96
C GLU A 484 7.73 -26.55 -24.43
N ALA A 485 8.44 -26.64 -23.30
CA ALA A 485 9.23 -25.52 -22.77
C ALA A 485 10.28 -25.03 -23.79
N LEU A 486 10.96 -25.96 -24.47
CA LEU A 486 11.96 -25.62 -25.50
C LEU A 486 11.32 -25.05 -26.77
N GLU A 487 10.10 -25.49 -27.12
CA GLU A 487 9.32 -24.90 -28.22
C GLU A 487 8.95 -23.45 -27.92
N GLN A 488 8.50 -23.15 -26.70
CA GLN A 488 8.24 -21.76 -26.29
C GLN A 488 9.51 -20.90 -26.36
N LEU A 489 10.66 -21.42 -25.95
CA LEU A 489 11.94 -20.71 -26.10
C LEU A 489 12.37 -20.54 -27.56
N ALA A 490 11.99 -21.44 -28.46
CA ALA A 490 12.21 -21.27 -29.90
C ALA A 490 11.37 -20.12 -30.46
N HIS A 491 10.12 -19.97 -30.02
CA HIS A 491 9.28 -18.81 -30.35
C HIS A 491 9.87 -17.51 -29.79
N VAL A 492 10.33 -17.51 -28.53
CA VAL A 492 11.01 -16.35 -27.92
C VAL A 492 12.25 -15.96 -28.73
N ARG A 493 13.05 -16.94 -29.14
CA ARG A 493 14.23 -16.71 -30.00
C ARG A 493 13.83 -16.03 -31.30
N HIS A 494 12.82 -16.56 -32.01
CA HIS A 494 12.35 -15.99 -33.27
C HIS A 494 11.88 -14.54 -33.12
N LEU A 495 11.05 -14.26 -32.09
CA LEU A 495 10.58 -12.90 -31.80
C LEU A 495 11.74 -11.95 -31.49
N CYS A 496 12.70 -12.38 -30.67
CA CYS A 496 13.86 -11.55 -30.33
C CYS A 496 14.74 -11.31 -31.57
N GLU A 497 14.96 -12.30 -32.44
CA GLU A 497 15.70 -12.13 -33.70
C GLU A 497 15.00 -11.12 -34.63
N GLN A 498 13.68 -11.21 -34.78
CA GLN A 498 12.89 -10.22 -35.52
C GLN A 498 13.02 -8.81 -34.91
N MET A 499 13.00 -8.71 -33.58
CA MET A 499 13.21 -7.43 -32.89
C MET A 499 14.62 -6.88 -33.16
N MET A 500 15.65 -7.72 -33.21
CA MET A 500 17.02 -7.28 -33.53
C MET A 500 17.13 -6.66 -34.93
N GLU A 501 16.28 -7.07 -35.87
CA GLU A 501 16.26 -6.55 -37.24
C GLU A 501 15.41 -5.28 -37.38
N THR A 502 14.26 -5.26 -36.70
CA THR A 502 13.19 -4.27 -36.94
C THR A 502 13.12 -3.16 -35.89
N CYS A 503 13.55 -3.43 -34.66
CA CYS A 503 13.44 -2.46 -33.56
C CYS A 503 14.45 -1.33 -33.72
N ARG A 504 14.04 -0.12 -33.35
CA ARG A 504 14.89 1.08 -33.30
C ARG A 504 15.05 1.64 -31.89
N ASN A 505 14.38 1.02 -30.91
CA ASN A 505 14.47 1.40 -29.51
C ASN A 505 15.59 0.60 -28.85
N ASP A 506 16.60 1.31 -28.34
CA ASP A 506 17.80 0.69 -27.78
C ASP A 506 17.51 -0.18 -26.54
N LEU A 507 16.50 0.16 -25.73
CA LEU A 507 16.12 -0.62 -24.55
C LEU A 507 15.58 -1.99 -24.94
N PHE A 508 14.66 -2.03 -25.91
CA PHE A 508 14.08 -3.30 -26.39
C PHE A 508 15.10 -4.13 -27.18
N LEU A 509 16.01 -3.49 -27.94
CA LEU A 509 17.13 -4.17 -28.58
C LEU A 509 18.07 -4.82 -27.55
N MET A 510 18.45 -4.09 -26.50
CA MET A 510 19.30 -4.65 -25.43
C MET A 510 18.60 -5.81 -24.70
N GLN A 511 17.30 -5.73 -24.48
CA GLN A 511 16.52 -6.81 -23.87
C GLN A 511 16.47 -8.06 -24.75
N ALA A 512 16.18 -7.90 -26.05
CA ALA A 512 16.19 -8.99 -27.02
C ALA A 512 17.59 -9.62 -27.15
N ALA A 513 18.64 -8.81 -27.30
CA ALA A 513 20.02 -9.29 -27.38
C ALA A 513 20.46 -10.04 -26.12
N LYS A 514 20.06 -9.56 -24.93
CA LYS A 514 20.36 -10.23 -23.65
C LYS A 514 19.70 -11.62 -23.63
N THR A 515 18.42 -11.71 -23.98
CA THR A 515 17.69 -12.99 -24.02
C THR A 515 18.34 -13.95 -25.01
N LEU A 516 18.66 -13.49 -26.22
CA LEU A 516 19.33 -14.30 -27.24
C LEU A 516 20.72 -14.77 -26.80
N PHE A 517 21.49 -13.91 -26.13
CA PHE A 517 22.78 -14.29 -25.55
C PHE A 517 22.64 -15.44 -24.55
N PHE A 518 21.73 -15.32 -23.57
CA PHE A 518 21.54 -16.38 -22.57
C PHE A 518 20.93 -17.66 -23.16
N LEU A 519 20.06 -17.54 -24.17
CA LEU A 519 19.57 -18.70 -24.94
C LEU A 519 20.71 -19.40 -25.69
N ALA A 520 21.65 -18.63 -26.26
CA ALA A 520 22.80 -19.19 -26.93
C ALA A 520 23.73 -19.92 -25.95
N LEU A 521 23.97 -19.37 -24.76
CA LEU A 521 24.70 -20.07 -23.69
C LEU A 521 24.00 -21.37 -23.28
N TYR A 522 22.69 -21.31 -23.07
CA TYR A 522 21.87 -22.47 -22.70
C TYR A 522 21.83 -23.55 -23.78
N ARG A 523 21.92 -23.18 -25.06
CA ARG A 523 21.96 -24.13 -26.18
C ARG A 523 23.38 -24.54 -26.58
N GLU A 524 24.39 -24.05 -25.86
CA GLU A 524 25.81 -24.26 -26.17
C GLU A 524 26.19 -23.77 -27.58
N ASP A 525 25.47 -22.76 -28.10
CA ASP A 525 25.65 -22.14 -29.41
C ASP A 525 26.71 -21.04 -29.34
N LYS A 526 27.99 -21.44 -29.49
CA LYS A 526 29.13 -20.53 -29.41
C LYS A 526 29.09 -19.40 -30.45
N PRO A 527 28.75 -19.64 -31.74
CA PRO A 527 28.62 -18.58 -32.74
C PRO A 527 27.66 -17.47 -32.30
N ASP A 528 26.45 -17.84 -31.87
CA ASP A 528 25.45 -16.85 -31.46
C ASP A 528 25.83 -16.15 -30.15
N ALA A 529 26.37 -16.88 -29.18
CA ALA A 529 26.84 -16.28 -27.93
C ALA A 529 27.91 -15.20 -28.19
N ASN A 530 28.86 -15.47 -29.10
CA ASN A 530 29.88 -14.50 -29.49
C ASN A 530 29.29 -13.32 -30.28
N ARG A 531 28.33 -13.58 -31.17
CA ARG A 531 27.61 -12.53 -31.92
C ARG A 531 26.96 -11.52 -30.98
N TYR A 532 26.21 -11.99 -29.98
CA TYR A 532 25.52 -11.10 -29.05
C TYR A 532 26.46 -10.46 -28.02
N LEU A 533 27.55 -11.14 -27.61
CA LEU A 533 28.62 -10.50 -26.83
C LEU A 533 29.21 -9.29 -27.58
N ASN A 534 29.54 -9.47 -28.86
CA ASN A 534 30.07 -8.40 -29.70
C ASN A 534 29.08 -7.25 -29.87
N PHE A 535 27.78 -7.54 -29.96
CA PHE A 535 26.74 -6.51 -29.95
C PHE A 535 26.84 -5.62 -28.68
N PHE A 536 26.93 -6.23 -27.49
CA PHE A 536 27.08 -5.47 -26.25
C PHE A 536 28.41 -4.71 -26.16
N MET A 537 29.50 -5.26 -26.68
CA MET A 537 30.79 -4.56 -26.74
C MET A 537 30.70 -3.29 -27.62
N GLN A 538 30.15 -3.42 -28.83
CA GLN A 538 29.96 -2.29 -29.74
C GLN A 538 29.02 -1.22 -29.16
N LEU A 539 28.01 -1.64 -28.39
CA LEU A 539 27.07 -0.73 -27.74
C LEU A 539 27.74 0.02 -26.57
N GLY A 540 28.65 -0.63 -25.85
CA GLY A 540 29.53 0.02 -24.85
C GLY A 540 30.43 1.08 -25.48
N ASP A 541 31.03 0.79 -26.63
CA ASP A 541 31.91 1.74 -27.35
C ASP A 541 31.14 2.95 -27.91
N LYS A 542 29.84 2.81 -28.15
CA LYS A 542 28.94 3.88 -28.62
C LYS A 542 28.22 4.61 -27.48
N GLY A 543 28.60 4.39 -26.22
CA GLY A 543 27.87 4.83 -25.03
C GLY A 543 27.54 6.33 -24.96
N ASP A 544 28.30 7.19 -25.64
CA ASP A 544 28.04 8.64 -25.69
C ASP A 544 26.95 9.07 -26.69
N LYS A 545 26.50 8.14 -27.56
CA LYS A 545 25.41 8.37 -28.53
C LYS A 545 24.06 7.84 -28.05
N LEU A 546 24.03 7.15 -26.91
CA LEU A 546 22.81 6.63 -26.29
C LEU A 546 22.15 7.70 -25.42
N ASP A 547 20.83 7.64 -25.31
CA ASP A 547 20.12 8.43 -24.31
C ASP A 547 20.53 8.01 -22.88
N PRO A 548 20.33 8.86 -21.85
CA PRO A 548 20.78 8.59 -20.49
C PRO A 548 20.29 7.26 -19.91
N ASN A 549 19.05 6.86 -20.20
CA ASN A 549 18.47 5.62 -19.68
C ASN A 549 19.09 4.40 -20.36
N SER A 550 19.24 4.45 -21.69
CA SER A 550 19.90 3.38 -22.45
C SER A 550 21.38 3.25 -22.08
N LYS A 551 22.09 4.37 -21.85
CA LYS A 551 23.47 4.37 -21.38
C LYS A 551 23.61 3.71 -20.00
N ALA A 552 22.73 4.04 -19.07
CA ALA A 552 22.71 3.42 -17.75
C ALA A 552 22.45 1.91 -17.83
N GLN A 553 21.52 1.48 -18.68
CA GLN A 553 21.23 0.05 -18.86
C GLN A 553 22.39 -0.71 -19.51
N ALA A 554 23.00 -0.13 -20.55
CA ALA A 554 24.17 -0.69 -21.22
C ALA A 554 25.35 -0.91 -20.26
N SER A 555 25.62 0.08 -19.41
CA SER A 555 26.71 0.02 -18.42
C SER A 555 26.55 -1.11 -17.40
N LYS A 556 25.30 -1.53 -17.12
CA LYS A 556 24.98 -2.66 -16.24
C LYS A 556 25.06 -4.00 -16.97
N LEU A 557 24.61 -4.05 -18.23
CA LEU A 557 24.52 -5.29 -19.00
C LEU A 557 25.88 -5.78 -19.52
N LEU A 558 26.75 -4.88 -19.96
CA LEU A 558 28.04 -5.28 -20.55
C LEU A 558 28.93 -6.09 -19.57
N PRO A 559 29.14 -5.66 -18.31
CA PRO A 559 29.90 -6.46 -17.34
C PRO A 559 29.25 -7.81 -17.04
N LEU A 560 27.91 -7.86 -17.00
CA LEU A 560 27.15 -9.09 -16.78
C LEU A 560 27.38 -10.09 -17.91
N VAL A 561 27.19 -9.66 -19.16
CA VAL A 561 27.34 -10.51 -20.35
C VAL A 561 28.78 -11.01 -20.49
N LYS A 562 29.79 -10.15 -20.25
CA LYS A 562 31.21 -10.57 -20.23
C LYS A 562 31.47 -11.66 -19.20
N ARG A 563 31.09 -11.42 -17.94
CA ARG A 563 31.26 -12.39 -16.86
C ARG A 563 30.51 -13.70 -17.15
N SER A 564 29.31 -13.62 -17.70
CA SER A 564 28.53 -14.79 -18.06
C SER A 564 29.15 -15.58 -19.22
N PHE A 565 29.80 -14.90 -20.17
CA PHE A 565 30.54 -15.57 -21.25
C PHE A 565 31.80 -16.26 -20.74
N ASP A 566 32.51 -15.65 -19.80
CA ASP A 566 33.70 -16.22 -19.15
C ASP A 566 33.35 -17.45 -18.30
N ASN A 567 32.13 -17.51 -17.77
CA ASN A 567 31.60 -18.62 -16.98
C ASN A 567 30.50 -19.39 -17.73
N LYS A 568 30.58 -19.45 -19.06
CA LYS A 568 29.53 -20.02 -19.94
C LYS A 568 29.13 -21.45 -19.57
N GLU A 569 30.05 -22.23 -19.02
CA GLU A 569 29.85 -23.61 -18.59
C GLU A 569 28.79 -23.72 -17.47
N GLN A 570 28.54 -22.65 -16.71
CA GLN A 570 27.53 -22.61 -15.64
C GLN A 570 26.09 -22.43 -16.17
N PHE A 571 25.95 -22.11 -17.46
CA PHE A 571 24.65 -21.76 -18.06
C PHE A 571 24.12 -22.85 -19.00
N THR A 572 24.77 -24.02 -19.06
CA THR A 572 24.36 -25.15 -19.89
C THR A 572 23.20 -25.93 -19.27
N PRO A 573 22.46 -26.74 -20.04
CA PRO A 573 21.34 -27.52 -19.51
C PRO A 573 21.79 -28.57 -18.47
N SER A 574 23.07 -28.97 -18.51
CA SER A 574 23.64 -29.92 -17.56
C SER A 574 24.09 -29.25 -16.25
N ALA A 575 24.44 -27.96 -16.27
CA ALA A 575 24.82 -27.18 -15.09
C ALA A 575 23.61 -26.60 -14.35
N LEU A 576 22.48 -26.45 -15.01
CA LEU A 576 21.25 -25.88 -14.46
C LEU A 576 20.24 -26.96 -14.00
N ASP A 577 19.34 -26.59 -13.11
CA ASP A 577 18.08 -27.27 -12.81
C ASP A 577 16.95 -26.50 -13.50
N GLY A 578 16.48 -27.01 -14.64
CA GLY A 578 15.64 -26.25 -15.57
C GLY A 578 16.39 -25.01 -16.08
N PHE A 579 15.91 -23.82 -15.70
CA PHE A 579 16.55 -22.54 -16.04
C PHE A 579 17.23 -21.86 -14.84
N HIS A 580 17.48 -22.61 -13.75
CA HIS A 580 18.05 -22.10 -12.51
C HIS A 580 19.41 -22.73 -12.19
N PRO A 581 20.35 -21.99 -11.56
CA PRO A 581 21.57 -22.60 -11.03
C PRO A 581 21.24 -23.70 -10.02
N LYS A 582 21.93 -24.84 -10.11
CA LYS A 582 21.82 -25.89 -9.08
C LYS A 582 22.26 -25.34 -7.73
N VAL A 583 21.39 -25.39 -6.73
CA VAL A 583 21.73 -24.96 -5.37
C VAL A 583 22.66 -26.00 -4.76
N GLU A 584 23.94 -25.68 -4.57
CA GLU A 584 24.82 -26.55 -3.79
C GLU A 584 24.33 -26.61 -2.33
N PRO A 585 24.20 -27.81 -1.73
CA PRO A 585 23.87 -27.91 -0.31
C PRO A 585 25.00 -27.30 0.51
N VAL A 586 24.66 -26.30 1.33
CA VAL A 586 25.58 -25.65 2.26
C VAL A 586 26.28 -26.73 3.10
N LYS A 587 27.58 -26.95 2.87
CA LYS A 587 28.41 -27.77 3.73
C LYS A 587 28.38 -27.13 5.12
N LYS A 588 27.63 -27.75 6.04
CA LYS A 588 27.72 -27.41 7.47
C LYS A 588 29.19 -27.59 7.88
N ASN A 589 29.89 -26.49 8.09
CA ASN A 589 31.19 -26.53 8.73
C ASN A 589 31.01 -27.19 10.10
N LYS A 590 31.54 -28.40 10.24
CA LYS A 590 31.80 -29.01 11.55
C LYS A 590 32.89 -28.17 12.19
N THR A 591 32.51 -27.27 13.10
CA THR A 591 33.45 -26.72 14.08
C THR A 591 33.83 -27.85 15.03
N ALA A 592 35.13 -28.19 15.00
CA ALA A 592 35.83 -28.87 16.07
C ALA A 592 36.01 -27.92 17.27
#